data_AF-A0A967TSR2-F1
#
_entry.id   AF-A0A967TSR2-F1
#
_cell.length_a   1.000
_cell.length_b   1.000
_cell.length_c   1.000
_cell.angle_alpha   90.00
_cell.angle_beta   90.00
_cell.angle_gamma   90.00
#
_symmetry.space_group_name_H-M   'P 1'
#
loop_
_entity.id
_entity.type
_entity.pdbx_description
1 polymer ?
#
loop_
_entity_poly.entity_id
_entity_poly.type
_entity_poly.pdbx_seq_one_letter_code
_entity_poly.pdbx_strand_id
1 'polypeptide(L)'
;QAREEALSNPIEDIDFQTDYTRDLCKETDYPDFDLDLAAEEFKHWEHNKDEDIQTYRDKSHKSPCTGTVSPLHHTPWREAMDDSMDAFLKAEVPAA
;
A
#
# COMPACT_ATOMS: atom_id res chain seq x y z
N GLN A 1 -20.17 -1.32 -15.33
CA GLN A 1 -20.53 0.07 -15.01
C GLN A 1 -21.64 0.15 -13.97
N ALA A 2 -22.80 -0.50 -14.11
CA ALA A 2 -23.87 -0.41 -13.08
C ALA A 2 -23.45 -0.71 -11.61
N ARG A 3 -22.51 -1.65 -11.38
CA ARG A 3 -21.94 -1.89 -10.03
C ARG A 3 -21.03 -0.75 -9.56
N GLU A 4 -20.20 -0.22 -10.45
CA GLU A 4 -19.26 0.90 -10.19
C GLU A 4 -20.00 2.20 -9.88
N GLU A 5 -21.06 2.49 -10.64
CA GLU A 5 -21.89 3.70 -10.47
C GLU A 5 -22.71 3.71 -9.16
N ALA A 6 -22.88 2.53 -8.54
CA ALA A 6 -23.61 2.37 -7.29
C ALA A 6 -22.73 2.47 -6.04
N LEU A 7 -21.40 2.58 -6.21
CA LEU A 7 -20.46 2.67 -5.10
C LEU A 7 -20.56 4.04 -4.42
N SER A 8 -20.35 4.04 -3.11
CA SER A 8 -20.66 5.17 -2.24
C SER A 8 -19.49 5.64 -1.38
N ASN A 9 -18.42 4.85 -1.31
CA ASN A 9 -17.27 5.13 -0.46
C ASN A 9 -15.97 4.50 -0.99
N PRO A 10 -14.79 4.98 -0.54
CA PRO A 10 -13.51 4.49 -1.04
C PRO A 10 -13.26 2.99 -0.80
N ILE A 11 -13.85 2.41 0.25
CA ILE A 11 -13.70 0.98 0.56
C ILE A 11 -14.39 0.14 -0.52
N GLU A 12 -15.58 0.54 -0.95
CA GLU A 12 -16.31 -0.06 -2.05
C GLU A 12 -15.57 0.08 -3.39
N ASP A 13 -14.93 1.22 -3.64
CA ASP A 13 -14.10 1.45 -4.82
C ASP A 13 -12.88 0.50 -4.85
N ILE A 14 -12.20 0.34 -3.71
CA ILE A 14 -11.07 -0.60 -3.54
C ILE A 14 -11.52 -2.04 -3.82
N ASP A 15 -12.65 -2.46 -3.24
CA ASP A 15 -13.17 -3.81 -3.42
C ASP A 15 -13.60 -4.07 -4.88
N PHE A 16 -14.23 -3.08 -5.52
CA PHE A 16 -14.62 -3.18 -6.92
C PHE A 16 -13.41 -3.38 -7.85
N GLN A 17 -12.37 -2.58 -7.68
CA GLN A 17 -11.17 -2.70 -8.51
C GLN A 17 -10.37 -3.99 -8.20
N THR A 18 -10.39 -4.44 -6.95
CA THR A 18 -9.79 -5.72 -6.55
C THR A 18 -10.45 -6.88 -7.27
N ASP A 19 -11.78 -6.92 -7.31
CA ASP A 19 -12.53 -7.95 -8.05
C ASP A 19 -12.23 -7.92 -9.55
N TYR A 20 -12.21 -6.74 -10.15
CA TYR A 20 -11.89 -6.59 -11.56
C TYR A 20 -10.49 -7.11 -11.88
N THR A 21 -9.50 -6.75 -11.05
CA THR A 21 -8.12 -7.22 -11.21
C THR A 21 -8.04 -8.74 -11.07
N ARG A 22 -8.77 -9.30 -10.09
CA ARG A 22 -8.85 -10.75 -9.88
C ARG A 22 -9.40 -11.48 -11.12
N ASP A 23 -10.40 -10.92 -11.76
CA ASP A 23 -10.99 -11.51 -12.97
C ASP A 23 -10.00 -11.47 -14.14
N LEU A 24 -9.26 -10.37 -14.32
CA LEU A 24 -8.18 -10.32 -15.32
C LEU A 24 -7.07 -11.34 -15.04
N CYS A 25 -6.63 -11.46 -13.79
CA CYS A 25 -5.58 -12.42 -13.42
C CYS A 25 -5.98 -13.86 -13.79
N LYS A 26 -7.22 -14.27 -13.53
CA LYS A 26 -7.76 -15.61 -13.88
C LYS A 26 -7.72 -15.91 -15.38
N GLU A 27 -7.71 -14.88 -16.24
CA GLU A 27 -7.71 -15.02 -17.70
C GLU A 27 -6.29 -15.11 -18.29
N THR A 28 -5.26 -15.04 -17.46
CA THR A 28 -3.85 -15.00 -17.90
C THR A 28 -2.99 -15.97 -17.11
N ASP A 29 -1.71 -16.09 -17.49
CA ASP A 29 -0.68 -16.81 -16.74
C ASP A 29 0.10 -15.88 -15.78
N TYR A 30 -0.42 -14.68 -15.50
CA TYR A 30 0.19 -13.77 -14.56
C TYR A 30 0.23 -14.43 -13.16
N PRO A 31 1.39 -14.40 -12.45
CA PRO A 31 1.50 -15.06 -11.17
C PRO A 31 0.47 -14.57 -10.15
N ASP A 32 -0.19 -15.52 -9.47
CA ASP A 32 -1.08 -15.21 -8.36
C ASP A 32 -0.33 -14.51 -7.23
N PHE A 33 -1.03 -13.58 -6.57
CA PHE A 33 -0.59 -12.94 -5.33
C PHE A 33 -1.83 -12.64 -4.47
N ASP A 34 -1.61 -12.29 -3.21
CA ASP A 34 -2.70 -12.08 -2.25
C ASP A 34 -3.43 -10.76 -2.49
N LEU A 35 -4.40 -10.79 -3.41
CA LEU A 35 -5.25 -9.65 -3.75
C LEU A 35 -6.14 -9.19 -2.58
N ASP A 36 -6.50 -10.11 -1.67
CA ASP A 36 -7.29 -9.76 -0.48
C ASP A 36 -6.45 -8.93 0.48
N LEU A 37 -5.21 -9.37 0.74
CA LEU A 37 -4.26 -8.59 1.54
C LEU A 37 -3.92 -7.25 0.86
N ALA A 38 -3.78 -7.21 -0.46
CA ALA A 38 -3.57 -5.95 -1.17
C ALA A 38 -4.73 -4.96 -0.93
N ALA A 39 -5.98 -5.43 -1.00
CA ALA A 39 -7.16 -4.62 -0.72
C ALA A 39 -7.19 -4.16 0.75
N GLU A 40 -6.89 -5.04 1.70
CA GLU A 40 -6.79 -4.71 3.12
C GLU A 40 -5.76 -3.61 3.38
N GLU A 41 -4.56 -3.71 2.79
CA GLU A 41 -3.52 -2.69 2.96
C GLU A 41 -3.88 -1.35 2.31
N PHE A 42 -4.65 -1.35 1.21
CA PHE A 42 -5.21 -0.10 0.65
C PHE A 42 -6.24 0.54 1.60
N LYS A 43 -7.07 -0.26 2.28
CA LYS A 43 -8.02 0.25 3.28
C LYS A 43 -7.28 0.81 4.50
N HIS A 44 -6.19 0.16 4.93
CA HIS A 44 -5.32 0.71 5.96
C HIS A 44 -4.65 2.02 5.52
N TRP A 45 -4.17 2.11 4.29
CA TRP A 45 -3.60 3.34 3.73
C TRP A 45 -4.62 4.48 3.73
N GLU A 46 -5.87 4.20 3.35
CA GLU A 46 -6.96 5.16 3.36
C GLU A 46 -7.22 5.67 4.79
N HIS A 47 -7.33 4.76 5.76
CA HIS A 47 -7.52 5.11 7.16
C HIS A 47 -6.33 5.88 7.76
N ASN A 48 -5.09 5.50 7.45
CA ASN A 48 -3.89 6.21 7.92
C ASN A 48 -3.86 7.67 7.44
N LYS A 49 -4.40 7.95 6.25
CA LYS A 49 -4.51 9.32 5.73
C LYS A 49 -5.58 10.13 6.44
N ASP A 50 -6.68 9.50 6.85
CA ASP A 50 -7.71 10.12 7.68
C ASP A 50 -7.20 10.38 9.11
N GLU A 51 -6.44 9.44 9.68
CA GLU A 51 -5.81 9.58 11.00
C GLU A 51 -4.83 10.76 11.04
N ASP A 52 -3.87 10.81 10.10
CA ASP A 52 -2.95 11.94 9.97
C ASP A 52 -2.34 12.05 8.56
N ILE A 53 -2.82 13.05 7.83
CA ILE A 53 -2.38 13.35 6.46
C ILE A 53 -0.89 13.73 6.34
N GLN A 54 -0.24 14.13 7.44
CA GLN A 54 1.19 14.48 7.46
C GLN A 54 2.10 13.31 7.80
N THR A 55 1.60 12.25 8.44
CA THR A 55 2.42 11.12 8.92
C THR A 55 2.01 9.75 8.36
N TYR A 56 0.99 9.67 7.50
CA TYR A 56 0.59 8.39 6.87
C TYR A 56 1.71 7.67 6.11
N ARG A 57 2.74 8.40 5.64
CA ARG A 57 3.92 7.84 4.97
C ARG A 57 4.94 7.22 5.92
N ASP A 58 4.82 7.47 7.22
CA ASP A 58 5.68 6.91 8.26
C ASP A 58 5.18 5.52 8.73
N LYS A 59 4.12 5.01 8.11
CA LYS A 59 3.53 3.70 8.40
C LYS A 59 4.17 2.61 7.54
N SER A 60 4.08 1.37 8.01
CA SER A 60 4.58 0.18 7.30
C SER A 60 3.42 -0.76 6.94
N HIS A 61 3.60 -1.50 5.84
CA HIS A 61 2.60 -2.39 5.27
C HIS A 61 3.20 -3.76 4.94
N LYS A 62 2.36 -4.79 4.87
CA LYS A 62 2.77 -6.14 4.50
C LYS A 62 2.72 -6.33 2.99
N SER A 63 3.75 -6.96 2.42
CA SER A 63 3.74 -7.30 0.99
C SER A 63 2.73 -8.41 0.68
N PRO A 64 1.80 -8.21 -0.27
CA PRO A 64 0.89 -9.26 -0.74
C PRO A 64 1.58 -10.35 -1.58
N CYS A 65 2.82 -10.11 -2.02
CA CYS A 65 3.60 -11.07 -2.79
C CYS A 65 4.52 -11.93 -1.93
N THR A 66 5.13 -11.35 -0.89
CA THR A 66 6.15 -12.03 -0.07
C THR A 66 5.74 -12.22 1.39
N GLY A 67 4.66 -11.58 1.83
CA GLY A 67 4.26 -11.54 3.23
C GLY A 67 5.22 -10.79 4.16
N THR A 68 6.31 -10.21 3.63
CA THR A 68 7.29 -9.45 4.42
C THR A 68 6.74 -8.07 4.72
N VAL A 69 6.86 -7.64 5.97
CA VAL A 69 6.48 -6.28 6.40
C VAL A 69 7.62 -5.33 6.06
N SER A 70 7.33 -4.17 5.47
CA SER A 70 8.36 -3.18 5.16
C SER A 70 9.01 -2.63 6.43
N PRO A 71 10.32 -2.35 6.44
CA PRO A 71 10.92 -1.64 7.57
C PRO A 71 10.37 -0.21 7.63
N LEU A 72 10.44 0.40 8.82
CA LEU A 72 10.25 1.84 8.94
C LEU A 72 11.44 2.56 8.30
N HIS A 73 11.17 3.69 7.65
CA HIS A 73 12.22 4.53 7.11
C HIS A 73 13.03 5.18 8.25
N HIS A 74 14.33 5.44 8.02
CA HIS A 74 15.24 6.01 9.02
C HIS A 74 14.96 7.50 9.35
N THR A 75 14.04 8.14 8.64
CA THR A 75 13.70 9.56 8.83
C THR A 75 12.21 9.76 8.57
N PRO A 76 11.46 10.41 9.48
CA PRO A 76 10.07 10.76 9.24
C PRO A 76 9.88 11.57 7.96
N TRP A 77 8.78 11.37 7.25
CA TRP A 77 8.52 11.97 5.95
C TRP A 77 8.61 13.50 5.98
N ARG A 78 8.11 14.12 7.05
CA ARG A 78 8.15 15.57 7.23
C ARG A 78 9.58 16.13 7.32
N GLU A 79 10.55 15.31 7.73
CA GLU A 79 11.95 15.69 7.93
C GLU A 79 12.85 15.25 6.76
N ALA A 80 12.39 14.30 5.94
CA ALA A 80 13.10 13.74 4.80
C ALA A 80 13.05 14.68 3.57
N MET A 81 13.81 15.79 3.62
CA MET A 81 13.83 16.83 2.57
C MET A 81 14.70 16.46 1.35
N ASP A 82 15.59 15.47 1.47
CA ASP A 82 16.41 14.95 0.38
C ASP A 82 15.68 13.79 -0.28
N ASP A 83 15.17 13.99 -1.50
CA ASP A 83 14.38 13.02 -2.26
C ASP A 83 15.23 12.11 -3.17
N SER A 84 16.56 12.19 -3.03
CA SER A 84 17.46 11.33 -3.80
C SER A 84 17.37 9.87 -3.35
N MET A 85 17.52 8.97 -4.32
CA MET A 85 17.63 7.53 -4.06
C MET A 85 18.79 7.21 -3.10
N ASP A 86 19.92 7.93 -3.25
CA ASP A 86 21.10 7.75 -2.38
C ASP A 86 20.80 8.10 -0.93
N ALA A 87 19.95 9.10 -0.65
CA ALA A 87 19.51 9.40 0.70
C ALA A 87 18.54 8.34 1.24
N PHE A 88 17.55 7.94 0.43
CA PHE A 88 16.51 6.98 0.80
C PHE A 88 17.04 5.57 1.07
N LEU A 89 18.06 5.12 0.35
CA LEU A 89 18.64 3.77 0.50
C LEU A 89 19.76 3.67 1.54
N LYS A 90 20.07 4.74 2.27
CA LYS A 90 21.07 4.68 3.34
C LYS A 90 20.62 3.71 4.42
N ALA A 91 21.30 2.58 4.52
CA ALA A 91 21.11 1.68 5.64
C ALA A 91 21.71 2.33 6.90
N GLU A 92 20.92 2.48 7.95
CA GLU A 92 21.50 2.65 9.28
C GLU A 92 22.21 1.34 9.66
N VAL A 93 23.50 1.43 9.98
CA VAL A 93 24.18 0.36 10.72
C VAL A 93 23.50 0.33 12.09
N PRO A 94 22.85 -0.78 12.51
CA PRO A 94 22.23 -0.83 13.82
C PRO A 94 23.30 -0.53 14.88
N ALA A 95 23.00 0.39 15.81
CA ALA A 95 23.86 0.67 16.94
C ALA A 95 24.14 -0.63 17.71
N ALA A 96 25.42 -0.93 17.93
CA ALA A 96 25.90 -2.08 18.69
C ALA A 96 25.53 -2.00 20.18
#